data_AF-A0A7V1IME0-F1
#
_entry.id   AF-A0A7V1IME0-F1
#
_cell.length_a   1.000
_cell.length_b   1.000
_cell.length_c   1.000
_cell.angle_alpha   90.00
_cell.angle_beta   90.00
_cell.angle_gamma   90.00
#
_symmetry.space_group_name_H-M   'P 1'
#
loop_
_entity.id
_entity.type
_entity.pdbx_description
1 polymer ?
#
loop_
_entity_poly.entity_id
_entity_poly.type
_entity_poly.pdbx_seq_one_letter_code
_entity_poly.pdbx_strand_id
1 'polypeptide(L)'
;MISFVVSRESRNPSRRWSACQSVVTMESCPTGAGHDPPVNRRRPISMRSSVASRPAFSRILCFALVLSLAGCARAPVGSRHEIVLFPAREVVTLDPLHPRVEAVAIAGDSILATGGLEELKAAFRERSFTLDRRFENRVLVPGFINQHEHAWLAAIVMIADIISIEDWVLPDRTIPRAVDGADYRRRLADLVSRHARMNADDVLYTWGYHQLFHGSLSRSDLDEISREIPIVVLQRSMHEMIFNTRALERFGIDKGRVASMPEPARRQTDLENGHFWEQGLFGIVPLVFSDLLAPDRYLPALERVERYWHAAGSTLVAEPGGLVSPALKAMQNQVLGDPETPFRMLYIADGKTLVARHPASRVIAETEKLFGSAEGMTRFLPKQVKLFADGAMFSQLMQMRDGYLDGHRGEWLMQPEVFRKAFRIYWDAGYQIHVHQNGDAGLDLVLDTLEANMKRNPREDHRTVIVHFGFSRPDQVARISRLGAFVSANPFYPVVLANRYSEVGIGPERAEEMVRLGDVVRAGIPLSLHADMPMAPGRPLLLMWSAVNRGTVDGNVVAPEQRISPEQALRAVTIEAARSLRLEDRVGTIEPGKLANITVLAENPLDVDPGTIKDIGVVATIHEGRVLPVR
;
A
#
# COMPACT_ATOMS: atom_id res chain seq x y z
N MET A 1 8.07 -1.59 3.53
CA MET A 1 9.28 -1.27 2.73
C MET A 1 10.58 -1.52 3.53
N ILE A 2 10.96 -2.77 3.80
CA ILE A 2 12.31 -3.18 4.29
C ILE A 2 12.59 -4.54 3.64
N SER A 3 13.77 -4.76 3.03
CA SER A 3 14.04 -6.06 2.38
C SER A 3 15.52 -6.40 2.22
N PHE A 4 15.91 -7.48 2.91
CA PHE A 4 17.25 -8.02 3.04
C PHE A 4 17.91 -8.39 1.71
N VAL A 5 19.18 -7.98 1.53
CA VAL A 5 20.03 -8.42 0.41
C VAL A 5 21.35 -8.95 0.96
N VAL A 6 21.40 -10.26 1.24
CA VAL A 6 22.67 -10.93 1.56
C VAL A 6 23.40 -11.21 0.26
N SER A 7 24.31 -10.29 -0.12
CA SER A 7 25.30 -10.57 -1.16
C SER A 7 26.19 -11.74 -0.73
N ARG A 8 26.33 -12.75 -1.61
CA ARG A 8 27.40 -13.75 -1.53
C ARG A 8 28.25 -13.62 -2.78
N GLU A 9 29.39 -12.93 -2.68
CA GLU A 9 30.43 -13.02 -3.71
C GLU A 9 30.92 -14.47 -3.81
N SER A 10 31.04 -14.98 -5.04
CA SER A 10 31.68 -16.25 -5.33
C SER A 10 33.15 -16.03 -5.71
N ARG A 11 34.09 -16.52 -4.88
CA ARG A 11 35.51 -16.61 -5.26
C ARG A 11 36.05 -18.04 -5.09
N ASN A 12 36.55 -18.52 -6.22
CA ASN A 12 37.26 -19.77 -6.55
C ASN A 12 37.82 -20.64 -5.39
N PRO A 13 37.57 -21.97 -5.35
CA PRO A 13 38.07 -22.84 -4.29
C PRO A 13 39.51 -23.33 -4.54
N SER A 14 40.44 -23.07 -3.60
CA SER A 14 41.64 -23.91 -3.47
C SER A 14 42.26 -23.90 -2.06
N ARG A 15 42.12 -25.03 -1.35
CA ARG A 15 43.19 -25.80 -0.66
C ARG A 15 42.60 -26.91 0.21
N ARG A 16 43.31 -28.03 0.30
CA ARG A 16 42.99 -29.15 1.20
C ARG A 16 43.52 -28.86 2.61
N TRP A 17 42.77 -29.22 3.63
CA TRP A 17 43.27 -29.72 4.93
C TRP A 17 42.26 -30.74 5.49
N SER A 18 42.66 -31.54 6.47
CA SER A 18 42.05 -32.86 6.73
C SER A 18 42.08 -33.31 8.19
N ALA A 19 41.12 -34.18 8.53
CA ALA A 19 41.03 -35.09 9.69
C ALA A 19 40.69 -34.50 11.07
N CYS A 20 39.50 -34.90 11.58
CA CYS A 20 39.21 -35.54 12.88
C CYS A 20 37.67 -35.49 13.10
N GLN A 21 36.86 -36.56 12.99
CA GLN A 21 36.77 -37.86 13.71
C GLN A 21 36.16 -37.84 15.13
N SER A 22 34.82 -37.80 15.17
CA SER A 22 33.92 -38.58 16.05
C SER A 22 32.47 -38.36 15.54
N VAL A 23 31.66 -39.36 15.16
CA VAL A 23 31.06 -40.49 15.92
C VAL A 23 30.18 -39.95 17.05
N VAL A 24 28.85 -40.09 17.04
CA VAL A 24 28.06 -41.35 17.07
C VAL A 24 26.92 -41.41 16.01
N THR A 25 26.49 -42.63 15.65
CA THR A 25 25.42 -42.98 14.70
C THR A 25 24.11 -43.39 15.39
N MET A 26 22.99 -43.30 14.66
CA MET A 26 21.98 -44.40 14.61
C MET A 26 21.25 -44.40 13.26
N GLU A 27 21.01 -45.60 12.74
CA GLU A 27 20.25 -45.90 11.53
C GLU A 27 18.77 -46.17 11.91
N SER A 28 17.76 -46.18 11.03
CA SER A 28 17.67 -47.16 9.94
C SER A 28 16.45 -46.96 9.03
N CYS A 29 16.58 -47.54 7.84
CA CYS A 29 15.52 -47.93 6.90
C CYS A 29 15.97 -49.29 6.30
N PRO A 30 15.09 -50.16 5.79
CA PRO A 30 15.11 -50.37 4.32
C PRO A 30 13.79 -50.87 3.67
N THR A 31 13.86 -51.02 2.33
CA THR A 31 12.92 -51.72 1.39
C THR A 31 11.64 -50.96 0.99
N GLY A 32 11.09 -51.12 -0.23
CA GLY A 32 11.46 -51.99 -1.37
C GLY A 32 11.25 -51.32 -2.75
N ALA A 33 11.28 -52.08 -3.86
CA ALA A 33 11.37 -51.54 -5.23
C ALA A 33 10.51 -52.32 -6.29
N GLY A 34 10.34 -51.71 -7.48
CA GLY A 34 9.55 -52.23 -8.62
C GLY A 34 8.11 -51.68 -8.67
N HIS A 35 7.40 -51.59 -9.81
CA HIS A 35 7.71 -51.92 -11.22
C HIS A 35 6.85 -51.05 -12.18
N ASP A 36 7.14 -51.08 -13.48
CA ASP A 36 6.52 -50.31 -14.60
C ASP A 36 6.59 -51.16 -15.90
N PRO A 37 5.87 -50.91 -17.03
CA PRO A 37 4.74 -50.01 -17.32
C PRO A 37 3.41 -50.77 -17.60
N PRO A 38 2.78 -50.99 -18.80
CA PRO A 38 3.11 -50.67 -20.22
C PRO A 38 2.04 -49.89 -21.06
N VAL A 39 2.51 -48.89 -21.81
CA VAL A 39 2.15 -48.45 -23.20
C VAL A 39 0.80 -48.83 -23.86
N ASN A 40 0.15 -47.85 -24.49
CA ASN A 40 -0.61 -48.07 -25.74
C ASN A 40 -0.45 -46.89 -26.76
N ARG A 41 -0.58 -47.14 -28.07
CA ARG A 41 -0.33 -46.18 -29.19
C ARG A 41 -1.32 -46.36 -30.35
N ARG A 42 -2.09 -45.32 -30.73
CA ARG A 42 -2.62 -45.07 -32.11
C ARG A 42 -2.70 -43.55 -32.34
N ARG A 43 -1.80 -42.96 -33.15
CA ARG A 43 -1.88 -42.68 -34.61
C ARG A 43 -2.78 -41.46 -34.99
N PRO A 44 -2.24 -40.44 -35.69
CA PRO A 44 -3.01 -39.30 -36.20
C PRO A 44 -3.60 -39.54 -37.60
N ILE A 45 -4.47 -38.62 -38.06
CA ILE A 45 -4.96 -38.52 -39.45
C ILE A 45 -4.65 -37.11 -39.97
N SER A 46 -4.33 -37.00 -41.27
CA SER A 46 -3.85 -35.77 -41.91
C SER A 46 -4.92 -34.99 -42.69
N MET A 47 -4.69 -33.68 -42.78
CA MET A 47 -5.12 -32.71 -43.80
C MET A 47 -6.07 -33.17 -44.92
N ARG A 48 -7.10 -32.35 -45.18
CA ARG A 48 -7.37 -31.85 -46.54
C ARG A 48 -8.03 -30.46 -46.50
N SER A 49 -7.79 -29.69 -47.56
CA SER A 49 -8.27 -28.32 -47.74
C SER A 49 -9.47 -28.26 -48.69
N SER A 50 -10.30 -27.23 -48.52
CA SER A 50 -11.17 -26.72 -49.59
C SER A 50 -11.41 -25.22 -49.40
N VAL A 51 -11.41 -24.49 -50.51
CA VAL A 51 -11.74 -23.06 -50.60
C VAL A 51 -13.06 -22.97 -51.37
N ALA A 52 -14.04 -22.20 -50.88
CA ALA A 52 -15.05 -21.57 -51.74
C ALA A 52 -15.87 -20.46 -51.03
N SER A 53 -16.14 -19.38 -51.78
CA SER A 53 -17.36 -18.55 -51.80
C SER A 53 -18.14 -18.21 -50.52
N ARG A 54 -18.24 -16.89 -50.25
CA ARG A 54 -19.45 -16.27 -49.68
C ARG A 54 -20.66 -16.48 -50.62
N PRO A 55 -21.89 -16.32 -50.11
CA PRO A 55 -22.66 -15.16 -50.60
C PRO A 55 -23.14 -14.26 -49.46
N ALA A 56 -23.41 -12.99 -49.79
CA ALA A 56 -24.07 -12.07 -48.87
C ALA A 56 -25.59 -12.26 -48.90
N PHE A 57 -26.25 -12.07 -47.77
CA PHE A 57 -27.71 -11.87 -47.72
C PHE A 57 -28.02 -10.54 -47.03
N SER A 58 -28.65 -9.63 -47.78
CA SER A 58 -29.26 -8.45 -47.19
C SER A 58 -30.45 -8.85 -46.32
N ARG A 59 -30.55 -8.28 -45.12
CA ARG A 59 -31.77 -8.31 -44.32
C ARG A 59 -32.09 -6.90 -43.86
N ILE A 60 -33.08 -6.32 -44.54
CA ILE A 60 -33.88 -5.21 -44.02
C ILE A 60 -34.46 -5.68 -42.67
N LEU A 61 -34.23 -4.92 -41.60
CA LEU A 61 -34.82 -5.17 -40.29
C LEU A 61 -35.74 -4.00 -39.95
N CYS A 62 -37.02 -4.28 -39.77
CA CYS A 62 -38.01 -3.26 -39.43
C CYS A 62 -37.73 -2.70 -38.03
N PHE A 63 -37.86 -1.37 -37.88
CA PHE A 63 -37.91 -0.73 -36.56
C PHE A 63 -39.24 -1.10 -35.88
N ALA A 64 -39.23 -2.17 -35.10
CA ALA A 64 -40.29 -2.49 -34.15
C ALA A 64 -39.95 -1.82 -32.80
N LEU A 65 -40.75 -0.83 -32.39
CA LEU A 65 -40.57 -0.12 -31.12
C LEU A 65 -41.04 -1.00 -29.95
N VAL A 66 -40.12 -1.81 -29.41
CA VAL A 66 -40.40 -2.66 -28.23
C VAL A 66 -40.15 -1.87 -26.96
N LEU A 67 -41.22 -1.55 -26.21
CA LEU A 67 -41.09 -1.16 -24.80
C LEU A 67 -40.70 -2.39 -23.97
N SER A 68 -39.40 -2.55 -23.73
CA SER A 68 -38.87 -3.54 -22.80
C SER A 68 -39.20 -3.16 -21.35
N LEU A 69 -40.39 -3.53 -20.90
CA LEU A 69 -40.73 -3.55 -19.46
C LEU A 69 -39.69 -4.37 -18.69
N ALA A 70 -39.38 -3.93 -17.47
CA ALA A 70 -38.27 -4.45 -16.69
C ALA A 70 -38.32 -5.98 -16.51
N GLY A 71 -37.31 -6.66 -17.05
CA GLY A 71 -37.07 -8.07 -16.80
C GLY A 71 -36.53 -8.30 -15.39
N CYS A 72 -37.41 -8.25 -14.39
CA CYS A 72 -37.07 -8.60 -13.01
C CYS A 72 -36.66 -10.07 -12.91
N ALA A 73 -35.36 -10.34 -13.11
CA ALA A 73 -34.75 -11.61 -12.76
C ALA A 73 -35.03 -11.88 -11.28
N ARG A 74 -35.83 -12.90 -10.98
CA ARG A 74 -36.14 -13.30 -9.61
C ARG A 74 -34.85 -13.77 -8.93
N ALA A 75 -34.25 -12.87 -8.14
CA ALA A 75 -33.22 -13.24 -7.17
C ALA A 75 -33.75 -14.36 -6.26
N PRO A 76 -32.88 -15.25 -5.74
CA PRO A 76 -33.32 -16.37 -4.91
C PRO A 76 -34.11 -15.90 -3.69
N VAL A 77 -35.37 -16.34 -3.57
CA VAL A 77 -36.21 -16.11 -2.40
C VAL A 77 -35.67 -16.97 -1.25
N GLY A 78 -34.65 -16.46 -0.54
CA GLY A 78 -33.87 -17.26 0.39
C GLY A 78 -33.07 -16.53 1.48
N SER A 79 -32.92 -15.20 1.45
CA SER A 79 -32.27 -14.48 2.57
C SER A 79 -33.27 -14.17 3.69
N ARG A 80 -33.00 -14.70 4.89
CA ARG A 80 -33.74 -14.40 6.13
C ARG A 80 -33.31 -13.10 6.82
N HIS A 81 -32.33 -12.40 6.26
CA HIS A 81 -31.83 -11.14 6.83
C HIS A 81 -32.89 -10.05 6.72
N GLU A 82 -32.97 -9.23 7.78
CA GLU A 82 -33.72 -7.99 7.81
C GLU A 82 -33.22 -7.05 6.72
N ILE A 83 -34.14 -6.33 6.06
CA ILE A 83 -33.79 -5.22 5.17
C ILE A 83 -33.71 -3.95 6.01
N VAL A 84 -32.62 -3.20 5.91
CA VAL A 84 -32.54 -1.84 6.47
C VAL A 84 -32.46 -0.84 5.33
N LEU A 85 -33.36 0.15 5.36
CA LEU A 85 -33.36 1.30 4.46
C LEU A 85 -32.66 2.47 5.15
N PHE A 86 -31.54 2.93 4.58
CA PHE A 86 -30.82 4.11 5.03
C PHE A 86 -31.09 5.27 4.06
N PRO A 87 -32.04 6.17 4.34
CA PRO A 87 -32.11 7.47 3.69
C PRO A 87 -30.89 8.33 4.08
N ALA A 88 -30.45 9.14 3.13
CA ALA A 88 -29.39 10.12 3.30
C ALA A 88 -29.86 11.50 2.84
N ARG A 89 -29.06 12.54 3.10
CA ARG A 89 -29.20 13.80 2.33
C ARG A 89 -28.86 13.53 0.87
N GLU A 90 -27.88 12.64 0.65
CA GLU A 90 -27.45 12.17 -0.66
C GLU A 90 -26.67 10.86 -0.55
N VAL A 91 -26.84 9.96 -1.50
CA VAL A 91 -26.02 8.77 -1.70
C VAL A 91 -25.30 8.89 -3.05
N VAL A 92 -24.00 9.20 -3.04
CA VAL A 92 -23.15 9.17 -4.23
C VAL A 92 -22.74 7.73 -4.48
N THR A 93 -23.28 7.11 -5.53
CA THR A 93 -23.11 5.66 -5.76
C THR A 93 -21.85 5.32 -6.55
N LEU A 94 -21.41 6.23 -7.43
CA LEU A 94 -20.46 5.99 -8.53
C LEU A 94 -20.92 4.93 -9.57
N ASP A 95 -22.20 4.54 -9.55
CA ASP A 95 -22.89 3.83 -10.64
C ASP A 95 -23.14 4.82 -11.80
N PRO A 96 -22.67 4.56 -13.03
CA PRO A 96 -22.98 5.40 -14.20
C PRO A 96 -24.47 5.54 -14.53
N LEU A 97 -25.33 4.63 -14.07
CA LEU A 97 -26.78 4.66 -14.31
C LEU A 97 -27.54 5.46 -13.25
N HIS A 98 -27.11 5.40 -11.98
CA HIS A 98 -27.77 6.06 -10.85
C HIS A 98 -26.76 6.81 -9.94
N PRO A 99 -25.98 7.78 -10.47
CA PRO A 99 -24.77 8.31 -9.81
C PRO A 99 -25.02 9.00 -8.46
N ARG A 100 -26.23 9.54 -8.25
CA ARG A 100 -26.72 10.14 -7.01
C ARG A 100 -28.15 9.63 -6.75
N VAL A 101 -28.45 9.14 -5.54
CA VAL A 101 -29.79 8.70 -5.10
C VAL A 101 -30.09 9.15 -3.67
N GLU A 102 -31.34 8.95 -3.21
CA GLU A 102 -31.79 9.38 -1.87
C GLU A 102 -31.52 8.34 -0.77
N ALA A 103 -31.59 7.05 -1.11
CA ALA A 103 -31.54 5.97 -0.14
C ALA A 103 -30.85 4.70 -0.67
N VAL A 104 -30.30 3.91 0.25
CA VAL A 104 -29.77 2.56 0.01
C VAL A 104 -30.50 1.54 0.87
N ALA A 105 -30.83 0.39 0.27
CA ALA A 105 -31.38 -0.77 0.94
C ALA A 105 -30.28 -1.83 1.13
N ILE A 106 -30.07 -2.30 2.36
CA ILE A 106 -29.07 -3.30 2.71
C ILE A 106 -29.77 -4.51 3.34
N ALA A 107 -29.31 -5.73 3.06
CA ALA A 107 -29.81 -6.95 3.69
C ALA A 107 -28.65 -7.92 3.96
N GLY A 108 -28.32 -8.12 5.24
CA GLY A 108 -27.09 -8.81 5.62
C GLY A 108 -25.85 -7.98 5.27
N ASP A 109 -24.89 -8.58 4.60
CA ASP A 109 -23.63 -7.94 4.18
C ASP A 109 -23.72 -7.12 2.88
N SER A 110 -24.86 -7.22 2.17
CA SER A 110 -24.99 -6.85 0.76
C SER A 110 -26.00 -5.73 0.50
N ILE A 111 -25.70 -4.89 -0.49
CA ILE A 111 -26.60 -3.88 -1.03
C ILE A 111 -27.68 -4.58 -1.86
N LEU A 112 -28.94 -4.34 -1.51
CA LEU A 112 -30.11 -4.95 -2.15
C LEU A 112 -30.71 -4.05 -3.24
N ALA A 113 -30.73 -2.73 -3.02
CA ALA A 113 -31.25 -1.74 -3.97
C ALA A 113 -30.78 -0.31 -3.62
N THR A 114 -30.91 0.60 -4.58
CA THR A 114 -30.59 2.04 -4.50
C THR A 114 -31.65 2.81 -5.29
N GLY A 115 -32.10 3.98 -4.83
CA GLY A 115 -33.13 4.77 -5.51
C GLY A 115 -33.75 5.87 -4.65
N GLY A 116 -34.94 6.34 -5.03
CA GLY A 116 -35.75 7.25 -4.22
C GLY A 116 -36.33 6.54 -2.99
N LEU A 117 -36.51 7.25 -1.87
CA LEU A 117 -36.90 6.64 -0.60
C LEU A 117 -38.28 5.97 -0.67
N GLU A 118 -39.26 6.63 -1.30
CA GLU A 118 -40.61 6.06 -1.45
C GLU A 118 -40.65 4.92 -2.48
N GLU A 119 -39.74 4.92 -3.47
CA GLU A 119 -39.61 3.82 -4.43
C GLU A 119 -39.12 2.54 -3.74
N LEU A 120 -38.10 2.65 -2.89
CA LEU A 120 -37.58 1.52 -2.12
C LEU A 120 -38.62 1.00 -1.11
N LYS A 121 -39.33 1.89 -0.41
CA LYS A 121 -40.46 1.49 0.46
C LYS A 121 -41.55 0.75 -0.32
N ALA A 122 -41.92 1.24 -1.50
CA ALA A 122 -42.92 0.60 -2.34
C ALA A 122 -42.45 -0.78 -2.87
N ALA A 123 -41.18 -0.88 -3.27
CA ALA A 123 -40.58 -2.13 -3.74
C ALA A 123 -40.49 -3.21 -2.65
N PHE A 124 -40.27 -2.81 -1.39
CA PHE A 124 -40.15 -3.73 -0.25
C PHE A 124 -41.41 -3.85 0.62
N ARG A 125 -42.54 -3.23 0.25
CA ARG A 125 -43.79 -3.20 1.05
C ARG A 125 -44.33 -4.58 1.46
N GLU A 126 -44.05 -5.62 0.67
CA GLU A 126 -44.47 -7.01 0.93
C GLU A 126 -43.44 -7.80 1.78
N ARG A 127 -42.40 -7.13 2.29
CA ARG A 127 -41.36 -7.68 3.18
C ARG A 127 -41.24 -6.80 4.44
N SER A 128 -40.76 -7.38 5.53
CA SER A 128 -40.35 -6.59 6.70
C SER A 128 -39.07 -5.82 6.38
N PHE A 129 -39.06 -4.52 6.69
CA PHE A 129 -37.87 -3.66 6.62
C PHE A 129 -37.87 -2.65 7.76
N THR A 130 -36.68 -2.27 8.22
CA THR A 130 -36.47 -1.16 9.17
C THR A 130 -36.03 0.09 8.42
N LEU A 131 -36.56 1.25 8.81
CA LEU A 131 -36.18 2.56 8.25
C LEU A 131 -35.24 3.28 9.23
N ASP A 132 -33.96 3.36 8.90
CA ASP A 132 -32.93 3.92 9.78
C ASP A 132 -32.50 5.32 9.35
N ARG A 133 -33.13 6.33 9.97
CA ARG A 133 -32.95 7.75 9.65
C ARG A 133 -31.64 8.36 10.17
N ARG A 134 -30.73 7.61 10.79
CA ARG A 134 -29.51 8.16 11.42
C ARG A 134 -28.60 8.94 10.45
N PHE A 135 -28.73 8.70 9.14
CA PHE A 135 -27.92 9.34 8.09
C PHE A 135 -28.69 10.34 7.23
N GLU A 136 -29.95 10.66 7.54
CA GLU A 136 -30.82 11.52 6.72
C GLU A 136 -30.29 12.95 6.50
N ASN A 137 -29.33 13.40 7.32
CA ASN A 137 -28.61 14.69 7.16
C ASN A 137 -27.13 14.53 6.74
N ARG A 138 -26.73 13.35 6.24
CA ARG A 138 -25.35 12.98 5.89
C ARG A 138 -25.24 12.57 4.42
N VAL A 139 -24.01 12.45 3.93
CA VAL A 139 -23.70 11.96 2.58
C VAL A 139 -23.10 10.57 2.68
N LEU A 140 -23.61 9.63 1.89
CA LEU A 140 -23.05 8.29 1.75
C LEU A 140 -22.23 8.23 0.46
N VAL A 141 -20.97 7.81 0.56
CA VAL A 141 -20.08 7.53 -0.58
C VAL A 141 -19.60 6.08 -0.50
N PRO A 142 -19.10 5.46 -1.59
CA PRO A 142 -18.64 4.09 -1.52
C PRO A 142 -17.46 3.97 -0.55
N GLY A 143 -17.41 2.87 0.19
CA GLY A 143 -16.46 2.69 1.28
C GLY A 143 -15.02 2.88 0.82
N PHE A 144 -14.27 3.79 1.44
CA PHE A 144 -12.92 4.10 1.03
C PHE A 144 -11.98 2.88 1.11
N ILE A 145 -11.03 2.83 0.19
CA ILE A 145 -10.07 1.75 0.00
C ILE A 145 -8.65 2.32 0.00
N ASN A 146 -7.89 2.01 1.04
CA ASN A 146 -6.47 2.33 1.12
C ASN A 146 -5.67 1.25 0.36
N GLN A 147 -5.30 1.53 -0.89
CA GLN A 147 -4.77 0.54 -1.84
C GLN A 147 -3.38 -0.02 -1.47
N HIS A 148 -2.53 0.79 -0.84
CA HIS A 148 -1.23 0.39 -0.30
C HIS A 148 -1.02 1.14 1.03
N GLU A 149 -0.90 0.39 2.12
CA GLU A 149 -0.48 0.84 3.45
C GLU A 149 0.49 -0.17 4.07
N HIS A 150 1.11 0.16 5.21
CA HIS A 150 1.95 -0.78 5.95
C HIS A 150 1.58 -0.76 7.44
N ALA A 151 0.66 -1.64 7.87
CA ALA A 151 0.10 -1.60 9.23
C ALA A 151 1.15 -1.71 10.35
N TRP A 152 2.27 -2.41 10.09
CA TRP A 152 3.37 -2.51 11.04
C TRP A 152 4.28 -1.26 11.09
N LEU A 153 4.44 -0.52 9.98
CA LEU A 153 5.14 0.77 10.00
C LEU A 153 4.24 1.89 10.54
N ALA A 154 2.95 1.83 10.22
CA ALA A 154 1.91 2.65 10.83
C ALA A 154 1.89 2.46 12.36
N ALA A 155 2.01 1.22 12.84
CA ALA A 155 2.13 0.93 14.27
C ALA A 155 3.41 1.53 14.88
N ILE A 156 4.57 1.49 14.20
CA ILE A 156 5.78 2.19 14.68
C ILE A 156 5.53 3.70 14.85
N VAL A 157 4.85 4.34 13.90
CA VAL A 157 4.48 5.78 14.01
C VAL A 157 3.42 6.04 15.09
N MET A 158 2.62 5.03 15.46
CA MET A 158 1.72 5.10 16.61
C MET A 158 2.41 4.75 17.94
N ILE A 159 3.66 4.28 17.95
CA ILE A 159 4.49 4.03 19.16
C ILE A 159 5.39 5.23 19.43
N ALA A 160 6.00 5.79 18.38
CA ALA A 160 6.87 6.95 18.48
C ALA A 160 6.08 8.27 18.57
N ASP A 161 6.63 9.27 19.23
CA ASP A 161 6.09 10.64 19.17
C ASP A 161 6.45 11.31 17.83
N ILE A 162 5.45 11.88 17.16
CA ILE A 162 5.58 12.44 15.81
C ILE A 162 6.14 13.86 15.85
N ILE A 163 7.24 14.09 15.13
CA ILE A 163 7.82 15.41 14.85
C ILE A 163 8.19 15.46 13.35
N SER A 164 7.21 15.78 12.51
CA SER A 164 7.20 15.60 11.05
C SER A 164 7.31 16.91 10.26
N ILE A 165 7.65 16.82 8.96
CA ILE A 165 7.71 17.97 8.03
C ILE A 165 6.32 18.44 7.57
N GLU A 166 5.28 17.66 7.89
CA GLU A 166 3.88 17.86 7.57
C GLU A 166 2.98 17.71 8.81
N ASP A 167 1.73 18.21 8.73
CA ASP A 167 0.72 18.05 9.78
C ASP A 167 0.18 16.61 9.85
N TRP A 168 0.08 16.06 11.06
CA TRP A 168 -0.52 14.76 11.34
C TRP A 168 -1.82 14.91 12.16
N VAL A 169 -2.96 14.80 11.46
CA VAL A 169 -4.30 14.74 12.06
C VAL A 169 -4.58 13.31 12.52
N LEU A 170 -4.56 13.07 13.83
CA LEU A 170 -4.96 11.85 14.52
C LEU A 170 -6.41 11.99 15.03
N PRO A 171 -7.08 10.91 15.51
CA PRO A 171 -8.47 11.01 15.97
C PRO A 171 -8.63 11.88 17.23
N ASP A 172 -7.62 11.91 18.11
CA ASP A 172 -7.61 12.66 19.36
C ASP A 172 -7.04 14.09 19.23
N ARG A 173 -6.17 14.34 18.23
CA ARG A 173 -5.40 15.58 18.11
C ARG A 173 -4.80 15.80 16.71
N THR A 174 -4.55 17.06 16.37
CA THR A 174 -3.62 17.41 15.29
C THR A 174 -2.23 17.71 15.86
N ILE A 175 -1.21 17.08 15.30
CA ILE A 175 0.20 17.38 15.53
C ILE A 175 0.67 18.25 14.34
N PRO A 176 0.93 19.56 14.52
CA PRO A 176 1.33 20.44 13.41
C PRO A 176 2.78 20.15 12.96
N ARG A 177 3.14 20.46 11.72
CA ARG A 177 4.50 20.28 11.20
C ARG A 177 5.54 20.99 12.06
N ALA A 178 6.74 20.41 12.17
CA ALA A 178 7.93 21.15 12.56
C ALA A 178 8.35 22.04 11.38
N VAL A 179 8.48 23.35 11.62
CA VAL A 179 8.72 24.32 10.53
C VAL A 179 10.20 24.45 10.15
N ASP A 180 11.11 24.15 11.07
CA ASP A 180 12.55 24.20 10.91
C ASP A 180 13.27 23.32 11.95
N GLY A 181 14.60 23.29 11.90
CA GLY A 181 15.43 22.53 12.83
C GLY A 181 15.42 23.01 14.29
N ALA A 182 15.18 24.30 14.55
CA ALA A 182 15.10 24.84 15.90
C ALA A 182 13.75 24.51 16.55
N ASP A 183 12.66 24.53 15.77
CA ASP A 183 11.35 24.02 16.18
C ASP A 183 11.39 22.49 16.43
N TYR A 184 12.00 21.72 15.52
CA TYR A 184 12.22 20.29 15.73
C TYR A 184 12.96 20.00 17.05
N ARG A 185 14.12 20.64 17.28
CA ARG A 185 14.95 20.44 18.47
C ARG A 185 14.24 20.87 19.76
N ARG A 186 13.49 21.98 19.75
CA ARG A 186 12.64 22.41 20.88
C ARG A 186 11.60 21.35 21.23
N ARG A 187 10.82 20.89 20.24
CA ARG A 187 9.77 19.87 20.46
C ARG A 187 10.35 18.56 20.98
N LEU A 188 11.54 18.16 20.52
CA LEU A 188 12.25 17.00 21.03
C LEU A 188 12.67 17.18 22.49
N ALA A 189 13.15 18.35 22.89
CA ALA A 189 13.46 18.66 24.29
C ALA A 189 12.21 18.70 25.19
N ASP A 190 11.08 19.24 24.70
CA ASP A 190 9.79 19.19 25.39
C ASP A 190 9.26 17.75 25.55
N LEU A 191 9.51 16.89 24.56
CA LEU A 191 9.19 15.46 24.60
C LEU A 191 10.03 14.71 25.63
N VAL A 192 11.36 14.85 25.58
CA VAL A 192 12.29 14.27 26.57
C VAL A 192 11.92 14.72 27.98
N SER A 193 11.61 16.02 28.16
CA SER A 193 11.20 16.60 29.44
C SER A 193 9.86 16.07 29.98
N ARG A 194 8.95 15.61 29.11
CA ARG A 194 7.71 14.92 29.50
C ARG A 194 7.95 13.44 29.79
N HIS A 195 8.70 12.77 28.93
CA HIS A 195 9.05 11.34 29.06
C HIS A 195 9.78 11.05 30.37
N ALA A 196 10.76 11.89 30.73
CA ALA A 196 11.50 11.81 32.00
C ALA A 196 10.60 11.88 33.25
N ARG A 197 9.43 12.53 33.18
CA ARG A 197 8.46 12.63 34.28
C ARG A 197 7.48 11.45 34.32
N MET A 198 7.43 10.65 33.25
CA MET A 198 6.50 9.53 33.08
C MET A 198 7.20 8.18 33.33
N ASN A 199 8.33 7.94 32.64
CA ASN A 199 9.10 6.70 32.75
C ASN A 199 10.55 6.92 32.25
N ALA A 200 11.44 7.39 33.14
CA ALA A 200 12.80 7.77 32.76
C ALA A 200 13.69 6.60 32.28
N ASP A 201 13.40 5.37 32.72
CA ASP A 201 14.11 4.16 32.31
C ASP A 201 13.63 3.59 30.97
N ASP A 202 12.57 4.14 30.36
CA ASP A 202 12.05 3.67 29.08
C ASP A 202 12.62 4.42 27.88
N VAL A 203 12.64 3.78 26.71
CA VAL A 203 13.17 4.36 25.47
C VAL A 203 12.18 5.35 24.87
N LEU A 204 12.59 6.61 24.72
CA LEU A 204 11.84 7.59 23.94
C LEU A 204 12.12 7.40 22.46
N TYR A 205 11.13 6.90 21.73
CA TYR A 205 11.11 6.86 20.28
C TYR A 205 10.43 8.11 19.72
N THR A 206 11.05 8.77 18.75
CA THR A 206 10.42 9.84 17.94
C THR A 206 10.51 9.51 16.46
N TRP A 207 9.56 9.99 15.67
CA TRP A 207 9.56 9.78 14.22
C TRP A 207 9.21 11.04 13.44
N GLY A 208 9.78 11.18 12.24
CA GLY A 208 9.44 12.25 11.29
C GLY A 208 10.59 13.22 10.99
N TYR A 209 11.72 13.08 11.68
CA TYR A 209 12.95 13.82 11.39
C TYR A 209 13.34 13.68 9.91
N HIS A 210 13.76 14.77 9.26
CA HIS A 210 14.35 14.71 7.93
C HIS A 210 15.43 15.79 7.81
N GLN A 211 16.67 15.37 7.57
CA GLN A 211 17.87 16.23 7.51
C GLN A 211 17.75 17.40 6.51
N LEU A 212 16.98 17.23 5.44
CA LEU A 212 16.76 18.28 4.43
C LEU A 212 15.88 19.43 4.96
N PHE A 213 15.06 19.20 5.98
CA PHE A 213 14.09 20.16 6.52
C PHE A 213 14.46 20.64 7.93
N HIS A 214 14.98 19.73 8.77
CA HIS A 214 15.31 20.01 10.17
C HIS A 214 16.82 20.25 10.41
N GLY A 215 17.63 20.30 9.36
CA GLY A 215 19.09 20.39 9.46
C GLY A 215 19.72 19.09 9.97
N SER A 216 21.02 19.13 10.30
CA SER A 216 21.73 17.98 10.87
C SER A 216 21.30 17.69 12.31
N LEU A 217 21.46 16.43 12.71
CA LEU A 217 21.24 15.93 14.06
C LEU A 217 22.23 14.78 14.33
N SER A 218 22.79 14.75 15.53
CA SER A 218 23.85 13.85 15.96
C SER A 218 23.63 13.35 17.39
N ARG A 219 24.34 12.30 17.77
CA ARG A 219 24.44 11.82 19.15
C ARG A 219 24.77 12.93 20.15
N SER A 220 25.69 13.83 19.82
CA SER A 220 26.05 14.97 20.69
C SER A 220 24.91 15.97 20.87
N ASP A 221 24.10 16.22 19.84
CA ASP A 221 22.90 17.05 19.97
C ASP A 221 21.87 16.41 20.91
N LEU A 222 21.70 15.09 20.81
CA LEU A 222 20.77 14.36 21.66
C LEU A 222 21.29 14.23 23.11
N ASP A 223 22.60 14.09 23.29
CA ASP A 223 23.28 14.09 24.60
C ASP A 223 23.36 15.49 25.26
N GLU A 224 23.05 16.56 24.52
CA GLU A 224 22.80 17.91 25.07
C GLU A 224 21.36 18.02 25.59
N ILE A 225 20.39 17.39 24.91
CA ILE A 225 18.99 17.35 25.35
C ILE A 225 18.82 16.44 26.58
N SER A 226 19.39 15.23 26.58
CA SER A 226 19.53 14.39 27.79
C SER A 226 20.55 13.26 27.62
N ARG A 227 21.26 12.96 28.72
CA ARG A 227 22.13 11.77 28.86
C ARG A 227 21.51 10.67 29.73
N GLU A 228 20.35 10.93 30.33
CA GLU A 228 19.69 10.04 31.29
C GLU A 228 18.61 9.21 30.60
N ILE A 229 17.87 9.83 29.68
CA ILE A 229 16.81 9.21 28.87
C ILE A 229 17.43 8.54 27.64
N PRO A 230 17.12 7.27 27.32
CA PRO A 230 17.48 6.67 26.03
C PRO A 230 16.61 7.30 24.92
N ILE A 231 17.24 8.01 23.97
CA ILE A 231 16.57 8.67 22.85
C ILE A 231 16.91 7.97 21.54
N VAL A 232 15.88 7.58 20.79
CA VAL A 232 15.99 7.05 19.41
C VAL A 232 15.13 7.90 18.47
N VAL A 233 15.80 8.56 17.52
CA VAL A 233 15.15 9.34 16.46
C VAL A 233 15.07 8.49 15.21
N LEU A 234 13.86 8.12 14.80
CA LEU A 234 13.58 7.48 13.52
C LEU A 234 13.37 8.56 12.44
N GLN A 235 14.11 8.46 11.34
CA GLN A 235 14.00 9.38 10.23
C GLN A 235 12.72 9.09 9.41
N ARG A 236 12.19 10.12 8.73
CA ARG A 236 10.91 10.18 8.00
C ARG A 236 10.66 9.03 7.00
N SER A 237 11.72 8.40 6.48
CA SER A 237 11.70 7.24 5.57
C SER A 237 11.67 5.87 6.26
N MET A 238 12.02 5.79 7.56
CA MET A 238 12.35 4.55 8.30
C MET A 238 13.65 3.83 7.85
N HIS A 239 14.44 4.39 6.93
CA HIS A 239 15.70 3.79 6.45
C HIS A 239 16.95 4.20 7.25
N GLU A 240 16.84 5.13 8.20
CA GLU A 240 17.94 5.59 9.06
C GLU A 240 17.45 6.00 10.46
N MET A 241 18.35 5.89 11.45
CA MET A 241 18.08 6.20 12.86
C MET A 241 19.28 6.87 13.52
N ILE A 242 19.01 7.75 14.50
CA ILE A 242 20.01 8.49 15.28
C ILE A 242 19.78 8.23 16.76
N PHE A 243 20.85 7.93 17.51
CA PHE A 243 20.83 7.50 18.90
C PHE A 243 21.64 8.44 19.79
N ASN A 244 21.14 8.77 20.98
CA ASN A 244 21.98 9.37 22.03
C ASN A 244 22.88 8.30 22.67
N THR A 245 23.89 8.70 23.45
CA THR A 245 24.81 7.76 24.10
C THR A 245 24.06 6.78 25.00
N ARG A 246 23.02 7.23 25.70
CA ARG A 246 22.18 6.40 26.57
C ARG A 246 21.42 5.31 25.83
N ALA A 247 20.92 5.57 24.62
CA ALA A 247 20.28 4.57 23.78
C ALA A 247 21.29 3.56 23.22
N LEU A 248 22.49 3.99 22.85
CA LEU A 248 23.56 3.08 22.43
C LEU A 248 23.95 2.11 23.56
N GLU A 249 24.05 2.61 24.81
CA GLU A 249 24.24 1.77 26.01
C GLU A 249 23.09 0.75 26.17
N ARG A 250 21.83 1.23 26.17
CA ARG A 250 20.62 0.41 26.37
C ARG A 250 20.51 -0.76 25.37
N PHE A 251 20.94 -0.56 24.13
CA PHE A 251 20.92 -1.61 23.09
C PHE A 251 22.25 -2.36 22.91
N GLY A 252 23.30 -2.05 23.68
CA GLY A 252 24.62 -2.68 23.53
C GLY A 252 25.29 -2.39 22.17
N ILE A 253 25.07 -1.20 21.61
CA ILE A 253 25.58 -0.78 20.30
C ILE A 253 26.91 -0.05 20.50
N ASP A 254 27.98 -0.81 20.64
CA ASP A 254 29.34 -0.29 20.89
C ASP A 254 30.30 -0.47 19.68
N LYS A 255 31.58 -0.10 19.89
CA LYS A 255 32.64 -0.26 18.88
C LYS A 255 32.89 -1.74 18.50
N GLY A 256 32.70 -2.67 19.42
CA GLY A 256 32.81 -4.12 19.16
C GLY A 256 31.65 -4.64 18.32
N ARG A 257 30.42 -4.20 18.64
CA ARG A 257 29.21 -4.50 17.87
C ARG A 257 29.30 -3.97 16.44
N VAL A 258 29.77 -2.74 16.24
CA VAL A 258 29.99 -2.19 14.89
C VAL A 258 31.13 -2.93 14.19
N ALA A 259 32.25 -3.22 14.86
CA ALA A 259 33.36 -3.96 14.27
C ALA A 259 33.00 -5.39 13.81
N SER A 260 32.00 -6.03 14.42
CA SER A 260 31.52 -7.37 14.02
C SER A 260 30.58 -7.37 12.80
N MET A 261 30.14 -6.20 12.33
CA MET A 261 29.24 -6.10 11.18
C MET A 261 29.98 -6.33 9.83
N PRO A 262 29.28 -6.83 8.79
CA PRO A 262 29.80 -6.86 7.42
C PRO A 262 30.29 -5.50 6.95
N GLU A 263 31.32 -5.46 6.10
CA GLU A 263 31.92 -4.21 5.63
C GLU A 263 30.91 -3.20 5.03
N PRO A 264 29.90 -3.59 4.21
CA PRO A 264 28.91 -2.65 3.71
C PRO A 264 28.10 -1.97 4.82
N ALA A 265 27.78 -2.69 5.90
CA ALA A 265 27.09 -2.14 7.06
C ALA A 265 27.98 -1.20 7.88
N ARG A 266 29.28 -1.53 8.02
CA ARG A 266 30.26 -0.66 8.68
C ARG A 266 30.52 0.65 7.92
N ARG A 267 30.40 0.65 6.59
CA ARG A 267 30.44 1.87 5.76
C ARG A 267 29.12 2.67 5.74
N GLN A 268 28.06 2.15 6.34
CA GLN A 268 26.75 2.81 6.50
C GLN A 268 26.39 3.01 7.98
N THR A 269 27.43 3.21 8.81
CA THR A 269 27.37 3.41 10.25
C THR A 269 28.33 4.53 10.63
N ASP A 270 27.83 5.57 11.28
CA ASP A 270 28.62 6.56 12.00
C ASP A 270 28.32 6.43 13.50
N LEU A 271 29.15 5.66 14.21
CA LEU A 271 29.01 5.48 15.66
C LEU A 271 29.40 6.75 16.45
N GLU A 272 30.15 7.68 15.87
CA GLU A 272 30.53 8.92 16.54
C GLU A 272 29.35 9.89 16.60
N ASN A 273 28.65 10.07 15.47
CA ASN A 273 27.38 10.79 15.40
C ASN A 273 26.16 9.93 15.80
N GLY A 274 26.36 8.66 16.15
CA GLY A 274 25.29 7.72 16.56
C GLY A 274 24.24 7.46 15.47
N HIS A 275 24.63 7.56 14.20
CA HIS A 275 23.75 7.52 13.03
C HIS A 275 23.97 6.22 12.23
N PHE A 276 22.88 5.54 11.90
CA PHE A 276 22.88 4.25 11.22
C PHE A 276 21.86 4.28 10.09
N TRP A 277 22.27 3.93 8.87
CA TRP A 277 21.39 3.90 7.69
C TRP A 277 21.54 2.60 6.90
N GLU A 278 20.52 2.23 6.13
CA GLU A 278 20.53 1.10 5.21
C GLU A 278 21.13 -0.20 5.82
N GLN A 279 22.28 -0.69 5.33
CA GLN A 279 22.89 -1.92 5.84
C GLN A 279 23.43 -1.77 7.27
N GLY A 280 23.86 -0.57 7.69
CA GLY A 280 24.27 -0.29 9.06
C GLY A 280 23.08 -0.34 10.02
N LEU A 281 21.95 0.25 9.62
CA LEU A 281 20.68 0.11 10.34
C LEU A 281 20.27 -1.36 10.44
N PHE A 282 20.32 -2.15 9.37
CA PHE A 282 20.02 -3.58 9.43
C PHE A 282 20.99 -4.39 10.32
N GLY A 283 22.18 -3.86 10.62
CA GLY A 283 23.12 -4.40 11.61
C GLY A 283 22.67 -4.24 13.06
N ILE A 284 21.77 -3.30 13.37
CA ILE A 284 21.23 -3.03 14.72
C ILE A 284 19.73 -3.28 14.87
N VAL A 285 18.96 -3.30 13.78
CA VAL A 285 17.48 -3.50 13.79
C VAL A 285 17.01 -4.64 14.72
N PRO A 286 17.64 -5.84 14.74
CA PRO A 286 17.21 -6.92 15.65
C PRO A 286 17.27 -6.60 17.15
N LEU A 287 18.08 -5.61 17.56
CA LEU A 287 18.22 -5.16 18.96
C LEU A 287 17.19 -4.08 19.31
N VAL A 288 16.95 -3.15 18.38
CA VAL A 288 16.04 -2.03 18.57
C VAL A 288 14.58 -2.47 18.39
N PHE A 289 14.31 -3.36 17.42
CA PHE A 289 12.95 -3.82 17.11
C PHE A 289 12.43 -4.88 18.08
N SER A 290 13.28 -5.52 18.89
CA SER A 290 12.82 -6.37 20.00
C SER A 290 12.22 -5.57 21.15
N ASP A 291 12.56 -4.28 21.29
CA ASP A 291 11.94 -3.35 22.25
C ASP A 291 10.80 -2.58 21.56
N LEU A 292 11.08 -1.94 20.41
CA LEU A 292 10.11 -1.14 19.65
C LEU A 292 8.86 -1.92 19.19
N LEU A 293 9.01 -3.22 18.86
CA LEU A 293 7.89 -4.09 18.45
C LEU A 293 7.56 -5.16 19.52
N ALA A 294 7.91 -4.91 20.78
CA ALA A 294 7.44 -5.73 21.90
C ALA A 294 5.90 -5.72 21.98
N PRO A 295 5.23 -6.81 22.39
CA PRO A 295 3.76 -6.93 22.28
C PRO A 295 2.97 -5.86 23.04
N ASP A 296 3.51 -5.40 24.17
CA ASP A 296 2.98 -4.34 25.03
C ASP A 296 3.05 -2.94 24.39
N ARG A 297 4.05 -2.67 23.53
CA ARG A 297 4.05 -1.48 22.65
C ARG A 297 3.17 -1.69 21.41
N TYR A 298 3.30 -2.86 20.78
CA TYR A 298 2.83 -3.11 19.42
C TYR A 298 1.33 -3.38 19.30
N LEU A 299 0.73 -4.14 20.22
CA LEU A 299 -0.71 -4.42 20.19
C LEU A 299 -1.55 -3.14 20.41
N PRO A 300 -1.31 -2.31 21.45
CA PRO A 300 -2.03 -1.04 21.60
C PRO A 300 -1.78 -0.05 20.48
N ALA A 301 -0.66 -0.18 19.74
CA ALA A 301 -0.37 0.63 18.57
C ALA A 301 -1.12 0.17 17.32
N LEU A 302 -1.31 -1.15 17.12
CA LEU A 302 -2.20 -1.67 16.09
C LEU A 302 -3.65 -1.23 16.32
N GLU A 303 -4.12 -1.20 17.57
CA GLU A 303 -5.44 -0.63 17.91
C GLU A 303 -5.53 0.87 17.59
N ARG A 304 -4.44 1.63 17.74
CA ARG A 304 -4.37 3.04 17.31
C ARG A 304 -4.41 3.17 15.79
N VAL A 305 -3.74 2.29 15.05
CA VAL A 305 -3.82 2.22 13.57
C VAL A 305 -5.23 1.87 13.11
N GLU A 306 -5.90 0.93 13.77
CA GLU A 306 -7.28 0.54 13.47
C GLU A 306 -8.24 1.72 13.64
N ARG A 307 -8.23 2.40 14.80
CA ARG A 307 -9.04 3.59 15.03
C ARG A 307 -8.70 4.73 14.07
N TYR A 308 -7.42 4.89 13.71
CA TYR A 308 -6.97 5.91 12.76
C TYR A 308 -7.54 5.68 11.34
N TRP A 309 -7.46 4.46 10.81
CA TRP A 309 -8.04 4.16 9.50
C TRP A 309 -9.58 4.13 9.52
N HIS A 310 -10.21 3.76 10.64
CA HIS A 310 -11.66 3.89 10.79
C HIS A 310 -12.11 5.35 10.77
N ALA A 311 -11.44 6.23 11.52
CA ALA A 311 -11.69 7.67 11.52
C ALA A 311 -11.36 8.33 10.16
N ALA A 312 -10.48 7.74 9.37
CA ALA A 312 -10.23 8.11 7.98
C ALA A 312 -11.34 7.65 7.01
N GLY A 313 -12.31 6.84 7.47
CA GLY A 313 -13.42 6.32 6.68
C GLY A 313 -13.11 5.06 5.87
N SER A 314 -11.98 4.40 6.14
CA SER A 314 -11.55 3.19 5.43
C SER A 314 -12.48 2.00 5.73
N THR A 315 -12.87 1.28 4.68
CA THR A 315 -13.59 -0.01 4.77
C THR A 315 -12.77 -1.19 4.21
N LEU A 316 -11.68 -0.89 3.51
CA LEU A 316 -10.70 -1.85 3.05
C LEU A 316 -9.30 -1.23 3.10
N VAL A 317 -8.33 -1.98 3.60
CA VAL A 317 -6.91 -1.61 3.59
C VAL A 317 -6.11 -2.75 2.98
N ALA A 318 -5.06 -2.47 2.21
CA ALA A 318 -4.17 -3.49 1.67
C ALA A 318 -2.68 -3.18 1.95
N GLU A 319 -1.89 -4.21 2.25
CA GLU A 319 -0.44 -4.15 2.55
C GLU A 319 0.37 -4.93 1.48
N PRO A 320 0.91 -4.23 0.46
CA PRO A 320 1.67 -4.85 -0.62
C PRO A 320 3.13 -5.12 -0.28
N GLY A 321 3.53 -6.38 -0.30
CA GLY A 321 4.79 -6.84 0.28
C GLY A 321 4.63 -7.22 1.76
N GLY A 322 3.50 -7.85 2.08
CA GLY A 322 3.06 -8.12 3.45
C GLY A 322 4.01 -9.01 4.25
N LEU A 323 4.00 -8.80 5.57
CA LEU A 323 5.01 -9.33 6.50
C LEU A 323 5.24 -10.85 6.40
N VAL A 324 6.52 -11.22 6.29
CA VAL A 324 7.02 -12.62 6.31
C VAL A 324 7.38 -13.08 7.75
N SER A 325 7.28 -12.22 8.76
CA SER A 325 7.52 -12.58 10.17
C SER A 325 6.25 -13.20 10.79
N PRO A 326 6.26 -14.48 11.21
CA PRO A 326 5.06 -15.12 11.77
C PRO A 326 4.59 -14.46 13.07
N ALA A 327 5.51 -14.00 13.92
CA ALA A 327 5.17 -13.36 15.19
C ALA A 327 4.48 -11.99 15.01
N LEU A 328 5.01 -11.15 14.11
CA LEU A 328 4.36 -9.88 13.77
C LEU A 328 3.02 -10.11 13.04
N LYS A 329 2.94 -11.15 12.19
CA LYS A 329 1.69 -11.53 11.52
C LYS A 329 0.63 -12.01 12.51
N ALA A 330 1.00 -12.81 13.51
CA ALA A 330 0.08 -13.25 14.57
C ALA A 330 -0.47 -12.06 15.37
N MET A 331 0.37 -11.10 15.76
CA MET A 331 -0.08 -9.88 16.43
C MET A 331 -0.94 -8.97 15.52
N GLN A 332 -0.65 -8.91 14.22
CA GLN A 332 -1.54 -8.24 13.26
C GLN A 332 -2.91 -8.94 13.15
N ASN A 333 -2.94 -10.27 13.06
CA ASN A 333 -4.19 -11.05 13.00
C ASN A 333 -4.99 -10.93 14.32
N GLN A 334 -4.32 -10.83 15.47
CA GLN A 334 -4.95 -10.66 16.78
C GLN A 334 -5.78 -9.36 16.90
N VAL A 335 -5.35 -8.27 16.24
CA VAL A 335 -6.07 -6.99 16.26
C VAL A 335 -6.89 -6.81 14.98
N LEU A 336 -6.23 -6.76 13.83
CA LEU A 336 -6.85 -6.43 12.53
C LEU A 336 -7.59 -7.61 11.89
N GLY A 337 -7.61 -8.77 12.56
CA GLY A 337 -8.38 -9.95 12.19
C GLY A 337 -9.64 -10.14 13.04
N ASP A 338 -9.86 -9.33 14.08
CA ASP A 338 -11.05 -9.45 14.93
C ASP A 338 -12.34 -9.24 14.11
N PRO A 339 -13.43 -9.99 14.37
CA PRO A 339 -14.70 -9.78 13.69
C PRO A 339 -15.25 -8.35 13.80
N GLU A 340 -14.91 -7.62 14.87
CA GLU A 340 -15.36 -6.25 15.05
C GLU A 340 -14.58 -5.22 14.21
N THR A 341 -13.39 -5.54 13.70
CA THR A 341 -12.55 -4.62 12.92
C THR A 341 -13.37 -3.93 11.80
N PRO A 342 -13.28 -2.58 11.68
CA PRO A 342 -14.18 -1.78 10.84
C PRO A 342 -13.85 -1.77 9.33
N PHE A 343 -12.85 -2.55 8.92
CA PHE A 343 -12.42 -2.74 7.53
C PHE A 343 -11.87 -4.16 7.33
N ARG A 344 -11.71 -4.59 6.08
CA ARG A 344 -10.89 -5.78 5.76
C ARG A 344 -9.44 -5.41 5.52
N MET A 345 -8.53 -6.19 6.11
CA MET A 345 -7.07 -6.00 5.97
C MET A 345 -6.48 -7.04 5.01
N LEU A 346 -6.06 -6.59 3.83
CA LEU A 346 -5.57 -7.47 2.78
C LEU A 346 -4.04 -7.49 2.70
N TYR A 347 -3.45 -8.66 2.44
CA TYR A 347 -2.01 -8.81 2.24
C TYR A 347 -1.70 -9.25 0.81
N ILE A 348 -0.67 -8.66 0.19
CA ILE A 348 -0.10 -9.14 -1.08
C ILE A 348 1.34 -9.56 -0.81
N ALA A 349 1.74 -10.77 -1.23
CA ALA A 349 3.02 -11.36 -0.82
C ALA A 349 4.27 -10.60 -1.34
N ASP A 350 5.35 -10.59 -0.56
CA ASP A 350 6.66 -10.04 -0.96
C ASP A 350 7.42 -11.01 -1.89
N GLY A 351 7.29 -10.80 -3.19
CA GLY A 351 7.98 -11.59 -4.20
C GLY A 351 9.49 -11.38 -4.22
N LYS A 352 10.01 -10.25 -3.73
CA LYS A 352 11.46 -10.02 -3.62
C LYS A 352 12.05 -10.97 -2.59
N THR A 353 11.50 -11.00 -1.38
CA THR A 353 11.99 -11.88 -0.31
C THR A 353 11.82 -13.36 -0.64
N LEU A 354 10.70 -13.76 -1.27
CA LEU A 354 10.47 -15.15 -1.69
C LEU A 354 11.46 -15.60 -2.78
N VAL A 355 11.74 -14.76 -3.78
CA VAL A 355 12.74 -15.05 -4.83
C VAL A 355 14.18 -15.02 -4.30
N ALA A 356 14.48 -14.22 -3.28
CA ALA A 356 15.79 -14.20 -2.62
C ALA A 356 16.06 -15.42 -1.74
N ARG A 357 15.01 -16.00 -1.12
CA ARG A 357 15.14 -17.13 -0.17
C ARG A 357 15.01 -18.52 -0.80
N HIS A 358 14.41 -18.65 -2.00
CA HIS A 358 14.06 -19.95 -2.56
C HIS A 358 14.50 -20.14 -4.03
N PRO A 359 14.86 -21.37 -4.44
CA PRO A 359 15.10 -21.67 -5.85
C PRO A 359 13.82 -21.46 -6.67
N ALA A 360 13.97 -21.07 -7.95
CA ALA A 360 12.85 -20.65 -8.81
C ALA A 360 11.69 -21.66 -8.89
N SER A 361 11.99 -22.97 -8.84
CA SER A 361 11.01 -24.06 -8.83
C SER A 361 10.18 -24.19 -7.55
N ARG A 362 10.55 -23.46 -6.47
CA ARG A 362 9.82 -23.43 -5.19
C ARG A 362 9.11 -22.11 -4.92
N VAL A 363 9.54 -21.00 -5.54
CA VAL A 363 9.05 -19.63 -5.26
C VAL A 363 7.51 -19.55 -5.18
N ILE A 364 6.79 -20.12 -6.15
CA ILE A 364 5.32 -20.10 -6.16
C ILE A 364 4.74 -20.88 -4.98
N ALA A 365 5.15 -22.14 -4.79
CA ALA A 365 4.67 -22.98 -3.70
C ALA A 365 4.98 -22.41 -2.30
N GLU A 366 6.12 -21.74 -2.11
CA GLU A 366 6.45 -21.04 -0.86
C GLU A 366 5.67 -19.72 -0.71
N THR A 367 5.27 -19.07 -1.82
CA THR A 367 4.39 -17.90 -1.80
C THR A 367 2.97 -18.29 -1.38
N GLU A 368 2.43 -19.38 -1.92
CA GLU A 368 1.04 -19.82 -1.68
C GLU A 368 0.82 -20.32 -0.23
N LYS A 369 1.87 -20.78 0.45
CA LYS A 369 1.82 -21.10 1.90
C LYS A 369 1.41 -19.91 2.77
N LEU A 370 1.77 -18.68 2.38
CA LEU A 370 1.40 -17.48 3.13
C LEU A 370 -0.12 -17.27 3.20
N PHE A 371 -0.88 -17.82 2.23
CA PHE A 371 -2.31 -17.58 2.15
C PHE A 371 -3.09 -18.14 3.35
N GLY A 372 -2.54 -19.14 4.05
CA GLY A 372 -3.09 -19.71 5.27
C GLY A 372 -2.63 -19.05 6.58
N SER A 373 -1.83 -17.98 6.54
CA SER A 373 -1.37 -17.27 7.75
C SER A 373 -2.09 -15.93 7.99
N ALA A 374 -3.30 -15.79 7.44
CA ALA A 374 -4.17 -14.64 7.62
C ALA A 374 -5.57 -15.15 7.99
N GLU A 375 -6.15 -14.56 9.03
CA GLU A 375 -7.31 -15.06 9.77
C GLU A 375 -8.34 -13.94 10.00
N GLY A 376 -9.62 -14.31 10.10
CA GLY A 376 -10.74 -13.41 10.42
C GLY A 376 -10.95 -12.29 9.38
N MET A 377 -10.82 -11.04 9.82
CA MET A 377 -10.87 -9.86 8.94
C MET A 377 -9.61 -9.63 8.11
N THR A 378 -8.50 -10.32 8.42
CA THR A 378 -7.29 -10.32 7.58
C THR A 378 -7.34 -11.38 6.48
N ARG A 379 -6.75 -11.11 5.30
CA ARG A 379 -6.66 -12.10 4.20
C ARG A 379 -5.53 -11.81 3.21
N PHE A 380 -4.78 -12.83 2.79
CA PHE A 380 -3.95 -12.69 1.59
C PHE A 380 -4.76 -12.72 0.28
N LEU A 381 -4.45 -11.81 -0.64
CA LEU A 381 -5.00 -11.80 -1.99
C LEU A 381 -4.33 -12.90 -2.83
N PRO A 382 -5.09 -13.92 -3.30
CA PRO A 382 -4.51 -15.04 -4.04
C PRO A 382 -4.03 -14.59 -5.43
N LYS A 383 -2.94 -15.20 -5.91
CA LYS A 383 -2.30 -14.87 -7.20
C LYS A 383 -1.93 -13.39 -7.36
N GLN A 384 -1.63 -12.67 -6.27
CA GLN A 384 -1.05 -11.32 -6.32
C GLN A 384 0.33 -11.31 -5.63
N VAL A 385 1.24 -10.47 -6.12
CA VAL A 385 2.60 -10.31 -5.56
C VAL A 385 3.09 -8.86 -5.68
N LYS A 386 3.89 -8.40 -4.72
CA LYS A 386 4.64 -7.13 -4.78
C LYS A 386 6.11 -7.42 -5.13
N LEU A 387 6.63 -6.69 -6.10
CA LEU A 387 8.06 -6.59 -6.44
C LEU A 387 8.52 -5.13 -6.26
N PHE A 388 9.84 -4.90 -6.35
CA PHE A 388 10.46 -3.59 -6.14
C PHE A 388 11.50 -3.34 -7.23
N ALA A 389 11.44 -2.19 -7.91
CA ALA A 389 12.46 -1.79 -8.86
C ALA A 389 13.61 -1.04 -8.15
N ASP A 390 13.35 0.20 -7.76
CA ASP A 390 14.32 1.20 -7.30
C ASP A 390 14.02 1.73 -5.89
N GLY A 391 14.86 2.64 -5.37
CA GLY A 391 14.82 3.10 -3.98
C GLY A 391 13.61 3.95 -3.55
N ALA A 392 13.71 4.49 -2.34
CA ALA A 392 12.64 5.27 -1.70
C ALA A 392 12.64 6.74 -2.13
N MET A 393 11.46 7.35 -2.15
CA MET A 393 11.24 8.76 -2.48
C MET A 393 11.99 9.68 -1.50
N PHE A 394 11.68 9.58 -0.21
CA PHE A 394 12.18 10.45 0.88
C PHE A 394 13.71 10.42 1.05
N SER A 395 14.34 9.27 0.77
CA SER A 395 15.80 9.10 0.85
C SER A 395 16.53 9.63 -0.40
N GLN A 396 15.80 10.15 -1.39
CA GLN A 396 16.29 10.50 -2.72
C GLN A 396 17.02 9.34 -3.45
N LEU A 397 16.65 8.07 -3.22
CA LEU A 397 17.33 6.91 -3.81
C LEU A 397 16.64 6.31 -5.05
N MET A 398 15.85 7.11 -5.77
CA MET A 398 15.09 6.68 -6.96
C MET A 398 16.00 6.49 -8.17
N GLN A 399 15.75 5.52 -9.05
CA GLN A 399 16.60 5.32 -10.23
C GLN A 399 16.25 6.32 -11.34
N MET A 400 17.14 7.30 -11.56
CA MET A 400 16.92 8.40 -12.50
C MET A 400 17.72 8.22 -13.81
N ARG A 401 17.07 8.47 -14.97
CA ARG A 401 17.71 8.44 -16.31
C ARG A 401 18.88 9.42 -16.37
N ASP A 402 18.64 10.63 -15.89
CA ASP A 402 19.56 11.78 -16.01
C ASP A 402 20.30 12.09 -14.69
N GLY A 403 20.15 11.25 -13.67
CA GLY A 403 20.79 11.41 -12.36
C GLY A 403 20.24 12.56 -11.50
N TYR A 404 20.88 12.78 -10.35
CA TYR A 404 20.61 13.84 -9.38
C TYR A 404 21.61 15.01 -9.55
N LEU A 405 21.28 16.18 -9.00
CA LEU A 405 22.06 17.43 -9.09
C LEU A 405 23.44 17.34 -8.43
N ASP A 406 23.63 16.41 -7.49
CA ASP A 406 24.89 16.07 -6.83
C ASP A 406 25.72 15.01 -7.60
N GLY A 407 25.19 14.50 -8.72
CA GLY A 407 25.82 13.49 -9.57
C GLY A 407 25.49 12.03 -9.22
N HIS A 408 24.74 11.74 -8.15
CA HIS A 408 24.33 10.37 -7.85
C HIS A 408 23.14 9.91 -8.71
N ARG A 409 22.74 8.63 -8.64
CA ARG A 409 21.76 8.02 -9.57
C ARG A 409 20.63 7.21 -8.90
N GLY A 410 20.53 7.29 -7.58
CA GLY A 410 19.72 6.39 -6.74
C GLY A 410 20.18 4.93 -6.75
N GLU A 411 19.33 4.03 -6.23
CA GLU A 411 19.67 2.64 -5.89
C GLU A 411 18.65 1.62 -6.39
N TRP A 412 19.10 0.39 -6.65
CA TRP A 412 18.24 -0.72 -7.11
C TRP A 412 17.78 -1.60 -5.94
N LEU A 413 16.49 -1.52 -5.55
CA LEU A 413 15.92 -2.44 -4.56
C LEU A 413 15.90 -3.89 -5.06
N MET A 414 15.76 -4.11 -6.36
CA MET A 414 16.11 -5.38 -7.01
C MET A 414 17.03 -5.11 -8.20
N GLN A 415 18.23 -5.68 -8.16
CA GLN A 415 19.16 -5.64 -9.29
C GLN A 415 18.44 -6.11 -10.58
N PRO A 416 18.61 -5.45 -11.74
CA PRO A 416 17.75 -5.64 -12.91
C PRO A 416 17.51 -7.09 -13.36
N GLU A 417 18.52 -7.95 -13.31
CA GLU A 417 18.38 -9.37 -13.66
C GLU A 417 17.60 -10.19 -12.63
N VAL A 418 17.68 -9.81 -11.34
CA VAL A 418 16.87 -10.40 -10.27
C VAL A 418 15.42 -9.96 -10.41
N PHE A 419 15.17 -8.69 -10.76
CA PHE A 419 13.83 -8.16 -11.05
C PHE A 419 13.20 -8.88 -12.25
N ARG A 420 13.90 -8.94 -13.40
CA ARG A 420 13.43 -9.63 -14.62
C ARG A 420 13.13 -11.11 -14.36
N LYS A 421 14.00 -11.79 -13.61
CA LYS A 421 13.80 -13.19 -13.18
C LYS A 421 12.56 -13.35 -12.29
N ALA A 422 12.39 -12.49 -11.28
CA ALA A 422 11.25 -12.53 -10.37
C ALA A 422 9.93 -12.28 -11.11
N PHE A 423 9.88 -11.21 -11.91
CA PHE A 423 8.71 -10.84 -12.71
C PHE A 423 8.30 -12.00 -13.62
N ARG A 424 9.25 -12.63 -14.33
CA ARG A 424 8.98 -13.79 -15.19
C ARG A 424 8.36 -14.97 -14.42
N ILE A 425 8.92 -15.33 -13.26
CA ILE A 425 8.42 -16.45 -12.44
C ILE A 425 6.95 -16.25 -12.06
N TYR A 426 6.58 -15.06 -11.59
CA TYR A 426 5.21 -14.75 -11.20
C TYR A 426 4.28 -14.55 -12.40
N TRP A 427 4.78 -13.97 -13.50
CA TRP A 427 4.03 -13.78 -14.75
C TRP A 427 3.59 -15.11 -15.35
N ASP A 428 4.53 -16.05 -15.50
CA ASP A 428 4.28 -17.39 -16.05
C ASP A 428 3.43 -18.26 -15.11
N ALA A 429 3.38 -17.95 -13.81
CA ALA A 429 2.49 -18.55 -12.82
C ALA A 429 1.10 -17.89 -12.74
N GLY A 430 0.78 -16.96 -13.64
CA GLY A 430 -0.53 -16.31 -13.73
C GLY A 430 -0.79 -15.19 -12.71
N TYR A 431 0.21 -14.77 -11.93
CA TYR A 431 0.01 -13.74 -10.90
C TYR A 431 -0.25 -12.35 -11.50
N GLN A 432 -1.01 -11.52 -10.79
CA GLN A 432 -0.94 -10.07 -10.93
C GLN A 432 0.30 -9.56 -10.18
N ILE A 433 1.01 -8.62 -10.78
CA ILE A 433 2.27 -8.09 -10.24
C ILE A 433 2.09 -6.61 -9.94
N HIS A 434 2.22 -6.24 -8.67
CA HIS A 434 2.33 -4.88 -8.17
C HIS A 434 3.83 -4.55 -8.05
N VAL A 435 4.27 -3.37 -8.49
CA VAL A 435 5.69 -3.01 -8.51
C VAL A 435 5.91 -1.66 -7.84
N HIS A 436 6.70 -1.60 -6.78
CA HIS A 436 7.25 -0.34 -6.27
C HIS A 436 8.17 0.27 -7.33
N GLN A 437 7.88 1.50 -7.74
CA GLN A 437 8.68 2.31 -8.67
C GLN A 437 8.59 3.79 -8.31
N ASN A 438 9.72 4.47 -8.20
CA ASN A 438 9.77 5.91 -7.94
C ASN A 438 10.45 6.73 -9.04
N GLY A 439 11.58 6.29 -9.61
CA GLY A 439 12.36 7.04 -10.61
C GLY A 439 12.08 6.62 -12.05
N ASP A 440 12.43 7.47 -13.02
CA ASP A 440 12.12 7.24 -14.44
C ASP A 440 12.95 6.10 -15.07
N ALA A 441 14.23 5.92 -14.70
CA ALA A 441 14.98 4.73 -15.11
C ALA A 441 14.49 3.45 -14.38
N GLY A 442 13.96 3.60 -13.16
CA GLY A 442 13.21 2.54 -12.48
C GLY A 442 11.98 2.11 -13.28
N LEU A 443 11.22 3.06 -13.81
CA LEU A 443 10.03 2.81 -14.64
C LEU A 443 10.36 2.16 -15.98
N ASP A 444 11.47 2.50 -16.63
CA ASP A 444 11.92 1.80 -17.84
C ASP A 444 12.19 0.32 -17.57
N LEU A 445 12.84 -0.04 -16.45
CA LEU A 445 13.03 -1.45 -16.09
C LEU A 445 11.68 -2.19 -15.95
N VAL A 446 10.66 -1.55 -15.37
CA VAL A 446 9.32 -2.15 -15.25
C VAL A 446 8.66 -2.33 -16.62
N LEU A 447 8.65 -1.28 -17.44
CA LEU A 447 7.97 -1.27 -18.74
C LEU A 447 8.66 -2.17 -19.78
N ASP A 448 9.99 -2.22 -19.79
CA ASP A 448 10.76 -3.15 -20.63
C ASP A 448 10.51 -4.60 -20.23
N THR A 449 10.47 -4.86 -18.92
CA THR A 449 10.21 -6.21 -18.38
C THR A 449 8.77 -6.64 -18.69
N LEU A 450 7.78 -5.75 -18.55
CA LEU A 450 6.39 -6.01 -18.92
C LEU A 450 6.25 -6.26 -20.43
N GLU A 451 6.82 -5.40 -21.28
CA GLU A 451 6.72 -5.54 -22.74
C GLU A 451 7.41 -6.83 -23.23
N ALA A 452 8.58 -7.18 -22.68
CA ALA A 452 9.23 -8.46 -22.95
C ALA A 452 8.39 -9.66 -22.46
N ASN A 453 7.69 -9.52 -21.33
CA ASN A 453 6.81 -10.58 -20.83
C ASN A 453 5.56 -10.75 -21.70
N MET A 454 4.91 -9.65 -22.12
CA MET A 454 3.80 -9.66 -23.07
C MET A 454 4.20 -10.26 -24.43
N LYS A 455 5.39 -9.93 -24.95
CA LYS A 455 5.88 -10.48 -26.24
C LYS A 455 6.09 -12.00 -26.23
N ARG A 456 6.53 -12.59 -25.11
CA ARG A 456 6.79 -14.05 -24.99
C ARG A 456 5.58 -14.85 -24.49
N ASN A 457 4.78 -14.29 -23.60
CA ASN A 457 3.62 -14.97 -22.99
C ASN A 457 2.50 -13.94 -22.79
N PRO A 458 1.70 -13.63 -23.84
CA PRO A 458 0.69 -12.59 -23.80
C PRO A 458 -0.40 -12.85 -22.76
N ARG A 459 -0.83 -11.82 -22.05
CA ARG A 459 -1.95 -11.85 -21.10
C ARG A 459 -2.75 -10.57 -21.21
N GLU A 460 -3.99 -10.66 -21.67
CA GLU A 460 -4.87 -9.49 -21.86
C GLU A 460 -5.19 -8.83 -20.51
N ASP A 461 -5.85 -9.55 -19.61
CA ASP A 461 -6.15 -9.07 -18.26
C ASP A 461 -5.00 -9.36 -17.27
N HIS A 462 -3.82 -8.78 -17.50
CA HIS A 462 -2.68 -8.92 -16.58
C HIS A 462 -2.76 -7.97 -15.36
N ARG A 463 -3.18 -6.71 -15.57
CA ARG A 463 -3.28 -5.64 -14.56
C ARG A 463 -2.01 -5.43 -13.74
N THR A 464 -0.86 -5.35 -14.41
CA THR A 464 0.40 -4.99 -13.74
C THR A 464 0.26 -3.58 -13.17
N VAL A 465 0.40 -3.42 -11.86
CA VAL A 465 0.21 -2.13 -11.17
C VAL A 465 1.57 -1.52 -10.89
N ILE A 466 1.82 -0.33 -11.42
CA ILE A 466 2.95 0.52 -11.07
C ILE A 466 2.55 1.29 -9.81
N VAL A 467 3.32 1.14 -8.74
CA VAL A 467 2.98 1.62 -7.41
C VAL A 467 3.97 2.71 -6.98
N HIS A 468 3.44 3.76 -6.36
CA HIS A 468 4.05 5.01 -5.92
C HIS A 468 4.13 6.03 -7.06
N PHE A 469 4.75 5.67 -8.19
CA PHE A 469 4.78 6.48 -9.43
C PHE A 469 5.33 7.91 -9.18
N GLY A 470 6.36 7.99 -8.33
CA GLY A 470 6.90 9.24 -7.78
C GLY A 470 7.34 10.26 -8.84
N PHE A 471 8.15 9.82 -9.79
CA PHE A 471 8.57 10.54 -10.99
C PHE A 471 8.49 9.63 -12.22
N SER A 472 8.13 10.23 -13.35
CA SER A 472 7.98 9.59 -14.65
C SER A 472 7.91 10.65 -15.75
N ARG A 473 7.97 10.23 -17.02
CA ARG A 473 7.96 11.14 -18.18
C ARG A 473 6.79 10.86 -19.13
N PRO A 474 6.37 11.83 -19.98
CA PRO A 474 5.26 11.65 -20.91
C PRO A 474 5.42 10.45 -21.86
N ASP A 475 6.65 10.15 -22.29
CA ASP A 475 6.93 8.96 -23.10
C ASP A 475 6.57 7.65 -22.37
N GLN A 476 6.75 7.63 -21.05
CA GLN A 476 6.47 6.47 -20.20
C GLN A 476 4.97 6.34 -19.91
N VAL A 477 4.23 7.44 -19.78
CA VAL A 477 2.75 7.40 -19.70
C VAL A 477 2.16 6.77 -20.97
N ALA A 478 2.64 7.18 -22.15
CA ALA A 478 2.23 6.58 -23.41
C ALA A 478 2.60 5.08 -23.52
N ARG A 479 3.72 4.66 -22.91
CA ARG A 479 4.07 3.23 -22.76
C ARG A 479 3.12 2.49 -21.82
N ILE A 480 2.75 3.07 -20.67
CA ILE A 480 1.82 2.45 -19.68
C ILE A 480 0.47 2.15 -20.33
N SER A 481 -0.13 3.15 -20.99
CA SER A 481 -1.41 3.02 -21.70
C SER A 481 -1.34 1.93 -22.80
N ARG A 482 -0.30 1.96 -23.65
CA ARG A 482 -0.06 0.92 -24.68
C ARG A 482 0.10 -0.49 -24.12
N LEU A 483 0.66 -0.63 -22.91
CA LEU A 483 0.97 -1.91 -22.30
C LEU A 483 -0.12 -2.43 -21.34
N GLY A 484 -1.26 -1.76 -21.21
CA GLY A 484 -2.36 -2.21 -20.34
C GLY A 484 -2.05 -2.17 -18.83
N ALA A 485 -0.97 -1.50 -18.43
CA ALA A 485 -0.58 -1.37 -17.03
C ALA A 485 -1.44 -0.31 -16.31
N PHE A 486 -1.63 -0.51 -15.01
CA PHE A 486 -2.37 0.40 -14.12
C PHE A 486 -1.38 1.23 -13.28
N VAL A 487 -1.85 2.35 -12.74
CA VAL A 487 -1.10 3.15 -11.77
C VAL A 487 -1.81 3.14 -10.41
N SER A 488 -1.05 2.95 -9.34
CA SER A 488 -1.42 3.37 -8.00
C SER A 488 -0.41 4.40 -7.52
N ALA A 489 -0.84 5.62 -7.25
CA ALA A 489 0.04 6.75 -7.03
C ALA A 489 -0.06 7.28 -5.60
N ASN A 490 1.03 7.89 -5.11
CA ASN A 490 1.02 8.63 -3.85
C ASN A 490 0.92 10.15 -4.13
N PRO A 491 -0.28 10.76 -4.09
CA PRO A 491 -0.47 12.16 -4.44
C PRO A 491 0.17 13.14 -3.45
N PHE A 492 0.62 12.67 -2.29
CA PHE A 492 1.17 13.49 -1.22
C PHE A 492 2.64 13.86 -1.44
N TYR A 493 3.38 13.13 -2.28
CA TYR A 493 4.78 13.44 -2.57
C TYR A 493 5.00 14.86 -3.11
N PRO A 494 4.28 15.35 -4.15
CA PRO A 494 4.43 16.75 -4.57
C PRO A 494 4.00 17.78 -3.51
N VAL A 495 3.13 17.41 -2.56
CA VAL A 495 2.69 18.32 -1.48
C VAL A 495 3.81 18.60 -0.48
N VAL A 496 4.59 17.58 -0.09
CA VAL A 496 5.60 17.69 0.98
C VAL A 496 7.05 17.72 0.50
N LEU A 497 7.33 17.28 -0.73
CA LEU A 497 8.70 17.17 -1.25
C LEU A 497 9.02 18.12 -2.40
N ALA A 498 8.05 18.54 -3.24
CA ALA A 498 8.35 19.23 -4.50
C ALA A 498 9.25 20.46 -4.30
N ASN A 499 8.86 21.41 -3.46
CA ASN A 499 9.65 22.61 -3.19
C ASN A 499 11.10 22.31 -2.81
N ARG A 500 11.31 21.42 -1.83
CA ARG A 500 12.66 21.08 -1.37
C ARG A 500 13.43 20.28 -2.43
N TYR A 501 12.75 19.47 -3.24
CA TYR A 501 13.36 18.66 -4.29
C TYR A 501 13.67 19.48 -5.57
N SER A 502 13.06 20.66 -5.72
CA SER A 502 13.47 21.69 -6.66
C SER A 502 14.83 22.30 -6.30
N GLU A 503 15.12 22.44 -5.01
CA GLU A 503 16.40 22.99 -4.52
C GLU A 503 17.51 21.94 -4.47
N VAL A 504 17.21 20.72 -3.98
CA VAL A 504 18.19 19.65 -3.78
C VAL A 504 17.71 18.32 -4.37
N GLY A 505 18.60 17.61 -5.05
CA GLY A 505 18.30 16.30 -5.60
C GLY A 505 17.88 16.32 -7.07
N ILE A 506 16.63 16.63 -7.42
CA ILE A 506 16.15 16.46 -8.82
C ILE A 506 15.95 17.77 -9.60
N GLY A 507 15.79 18.92 -8.95
CA GLY A 507 15.63 20.21 -9.63
C GLY A 507 14.19 20.51 -10.07
N PRO A 508 13.86 21.78 -10.34
CA PRO A 508 12.47 22.28 -10.37
C PRO A 508 11.59 21.57 -11.39
N GLU A 509 12.04 21.51 -12.65
CA GLU A 509 11.30 20.87 -13.76
C GLU A 509 10.89 19.42 -13.47
N ARG A 510 11.67 18.70 -12.64
CA ARG A 510 11.39 17.30 -12.30
C ARG A 510 10.63 17.16 -10.98
N ALA A 511 10.83 18.07 -10.04
CA ALA A 511 10.17 18.06 -8.73
C ALA A 511 8.71 18.52 -8.79
N GLU A 512 8.39 19.53 -9.62
CA GLU A 512 7.02 20.00 -9.81
C GLU A 512 6.15 18.97 -10.53
N GLU A 513 6.71 18.31 -11.54
CA GLU A 513 6.11 17.24 -12.36
C GLU A 513 6.05 15.86 -11.66
N MET A 514 6.41 15.78 -10.38
CA MET A 514 6.26 14.55 -9.60
C MET A 514 4.80 14.11 -9.54
N VAL A 515 4.57 12.80 -9.70
CA VAL A 515 3.26 12.15 -9.64
C VAL A 515 2.27 12.82 -10.63
N ARG A 516 2.54 12.68 -11.93
CA ARG A 516 1.79 13.28 -13.06
C ARG A 516 0.39 12.69 -13.30
N LEU A 517 -0.52 12.85 -12.33
CA LEU A 517 -1.86 12.24 -12.35
C LEU A 517 -2.71 12.68 -13.54
N GLY A 518 -2.63 13.97 -13.92
CA GLY A 518 -3.35 14.51 -15.07
C GLY A 518 -3.02 13.77 -16.37
N ASP A 519 -1.73 13.48 -16.62
CA ASP A 519 -1.32 12.69 -17.79
C ASP A 519 -1.85 11.25 -17.74
N VAL A 520 -1.81 10.60 -16.58
CA VAL A 520 -2.32 9.23 -16.39
C VAL A 520 -3.81 9.16 -16.73
N VAL A 521 -4.59 10.12 -16.22
CA VAL A 521 -6.03 10.25 -16.52
C VAL A 521 -6.29 10.58 -17.99
N ARG A 522 -5.55 11.55 -18.57
CA ARG A 522 -5.65 11.90 -20.00
C ARG A 522 -5.34 10.73 -20.94
N ALA A 523 -4.45 9.83 -20.54
CA ALA A 523 -4.07 8.64 -21.29
C ALA A 523 -5.00 7.43 -21.07
N GLY A 524 -6.10 7.60 -20.32
CA GLY A 524 -7.10 6.55 -20.08
C GLY A 524 -6.62 5.41 -19.17
N ILE A 525 -5.55 5.62 -18.40
CA ILE A 525 -4.95 4.60 -17.56
C ILE A 525 -5.74 4.49 -16.24
N PRO A 526 -6.15 3.28 -15.80
CA PRO A 526 -6.77 3.09 -14.48
C PRO A 526 -5.83 3.54 -13.36
N LEU A 527 -6.32 4.47 -12.55
CA LEU A 527 -5.57 5.18 -11.51
C LEU A 527 -6.22 4.96 -10.14
N SER A 528 -5.45 4.49 -9.17
CA SER A 528 -5.81 4.53 -7.75
C SER A 528 -4.84 5.42 -6.95
N LEU A 529 -5.27 5.87 -5.77
CA LEU A 529 -4.45 6.63 -4.83
C LEU A 529 -4.17 5.82 -3.55
N HIS A 530 -3.01 6.03 -2.94
CA HIS A 530 -2.65 5.45 -1.64
C HIS A 530 -1.76 6.38 -0.81
N ALA A 531 -1.64 6.11 0.49
CA ALA A 531 -0.73 6.85 1.37
C ALA A 531 0.62 6.15 1.59
N ASP A 532 0.69 4.82 1.49
CA ASP A 532 1.86 4.02 1.89
C ASP A 532 2.33 4.38 3.31
N MET A 533 1.38 4.49 4.24
CA MET A 533 1.61 4.98 5.60
C MET A 533 2.77 4.22 6.25
N PRO A 534 3.83 4.93 6.69
CA PRO A 534 3.85 6.36 7.02
C PRO A 534 4.45 7.29 5.96
N MET A 535 4.58 6.89 4.69
CA MET A 535 5.07 7.78 3.62
C MET A 535 4.12 8.97 3.40
N ALA A 536 2.82 8.80 3.63
CA ALA A 536 1.85 9.87 3.83
C ALA A 536 0.87 9.50 4.97
N PRO A 537 0.09 10.46 5.52
CA PRO A 537 -1.02 10.15 6.42
C PRO A 537 -2.08 9.32 5.68
N GLY A 538 -2.52 8.20 6.29
CA GLY A 538 -3.44 7.20 5.72
C GLY A 538 -4.91 7.64 5.56
N ARG A 539 -5.14 8.90 5.18
CA ARG A 539 -6.46 9.55 5.10
C ARG A 539 -6.92 9.73 3.64
N PRO A 540 -7.86 8.93 3.10
CA PRO A 540 -8.32 9.01 1.71
C PRO A 540 -8.75 10.41 1.26
N LEU A 541 -9.46 11.16 2.10
CA LEU A 541 -9.84 12.55 1.82
C LEU A 541 -8.64 13.51 1.69
N LEU A 542 -7.54 13.26 2.41
CA LEU A 542 -6.28 14.02 2.23
C LEU A 542 -5.63 13.67 0.88
N LEU A 543 -5.62 12.38 0.50
CA LEU A 543 -5.10 11.94 -0.79
C LEU A 543 -5.90 12.56 -1.95
N MET A 544 -7.23 12.62 -1.83
CA MET A 544 -8.09 13.33 -2.78
C MET A 544 -7.74 14.82 -2.86
N TRP A 545 -7.65 15.50 -1.72
CA TRP A 545 -7.26 16.90 -1.66
C TRP A 545 -5.90 17.16 -2.31
N SER A 546 -4.89 16.32 -2.06
CA SER A 546 -3.56 16.44 -2.68
C SER A 546 -3.63 16.28 -4.21
N ALA A 547 -4.39 15.28 -4.69
CA ALA A 547 -4.54 15.00 -6.11
C ALA A 547 -5.32 16.09 -6.88
N VAL A 548 -6.32 16.70 -6.25
CA VAL A 548 -7.14 17.76 -6.86
C VAL A 548 -6.46 19.13 -6.78
N ASN A 549 -5.75 19.46 -5.69
CA ASN A 549 -5.22 20.80 -5.47
C ASN A 549 -3.74 20.96 -5.84
N ARG A 550 -2.89 19.95 -5.61
CA ARG A 550 -1.42 20.04 -5.73
C ARG A 550 -0.79 21.27 -5.02
N GLY A 551 -1.43 21.74 -3.96
CA GLY A 551 -0.90 22.78 -3.07
C GLY A 551 0.13 22.18 -2.12
N THR A 552 1.28 22.84 -1.96
CA THR A 552 2.39 22.37 -1.12
C THR A 552 2.23 22.80 0.34
N VAL A 553 3.06 22.24 1.23
CA VAL A 553 3.14 22.67 2.64
C VAL A 553 3.60 24.12 2.82
N ASP A 554 4.17 24.76 1.79
CA ASP A 554 4.61 26.16 1.84
C ASP A 554 3.68 27.12 1.08
N GLY A 555 2.53 26.62 0.60
CA GLY A 555 1.41 27.42 0.10
C GLY A 555 1.40 27.74 -1.40
N ASN A 556 2.43 27.37 -2.16
CA ASN A 556 2.39 27.41 -3.63
C ASN A 556 1.68 26.18 -4.22
N VAL A 557 1.41 26.21 -5.53
CA VAL A 557 0.89 25.07 -6.30
C VAL A 557 1.97 24.63 -7.29
N VAL A 558 2.13 23.32 -7.47
CA VAL A 558 3.10 22.73 -8.43
C VAL A 558 2.39 21.93 -9.52
N ALA A 559 2.81 22.09 -10.77
CA ALA A 559 2.26 21.40 -11.95
C ALA A 559 0.71 21.33 -11.98
N PRO A 560 -0.02 22.47 -12.06
CA PRO A 560 -1.48 22.52 -11.93
C PRO A 560 -2.21 21.73 -13.02
N GLU A 561 -1.63 21.57 -14.21
CA GLU A 561 -2.11 20.68 -15.28
C GLU A 561 -2.00 19.17 -14.96
N GLN A 562 -1.33 18.79 -13.86
CA GLN A 562 -1.32 17.43 -13.33
C GLN A 562 -2.37 17.16 -12.25
N ARG A 563 -3.28 18.12 -11.98
CA ARG A 563 -4.46 17.92 -11.14
C ARG A 563 -5.48 16.96 -11.79
N ILE A 564 -6.33 16.35 -10.98
CA ILE A 564 -7.50 15.55 -11.40
C ILE A 564 -8.79 16.11 -10.77
N SER A 565 -9.97 15.73 -11.27
CA SER A 565 -11.24 16.19 -10.71
C SER A 565 -11.56 15.54 -9.35
N PRO A 566 -12.41 16.15 -8.50
CA PRO A 566 -12.89 15.51 -7.27
C PRO A 566 -13.54 14.14 -7.49
N GLU A 567 -14.27 13.97 -8.60
CA GLU A 567 -14.85 12.67 -8.97
C GLU A 567 -13.78 11.64 -9.33
N GLN A 568 -12.79 12.01 -10.13
CA GLN A 568 -11.66 11.14 -10.47
C GLN A 568 -10.87 10.74 -9.21
N ALA A 569 -10.67 11.68 -8.28
CA ALA A 569 -10.04 11.42 -6.99
C ALA A 569 -10.89 10.48 -6.10
N LEU A 570 -12.21 10.69 -6.04
CA LEU A 570 -13.14 9.83 -5.28
C LEU A 570 -13.16 8.40 -5.85
N ARG A 571 -13.22 8.26 -7.17
CA ARG A 571 -13.09 6.96 -7.87
C ARG A 571 -11.74 6.29 -7.57
N ALA A 572 -10.65 7.07 -7.52
CA ALA A 572 -9.30 6.58 -7.28
C ALA A 572 -9.04 6.09 -5.83
N VAL A 573 -9.84 6.52 -4.85
CA VAL A 573 -9.86 5.95 -3.47
C VAL A 573 -11.00 4.95 -3.23
N THR A 574 -11.74 4.57 -4.27
CA THR A 574 -12.87 3.61 -4.19
C THR A 574 -12.80 2.56 -5.30
N ILE A 575 -13.59 2.69 -6.37
CA ILE A 575 -13.75 1.68 -7.42
C ILE A 575 -12.48 1.39 -8.24
N GLU A 576 -11.61 2.38 -8.49
CA GLU A 576 -10.36 2.11 -9.21
C GLU A 576 -9.29 1.50 -8.30
N ALA A 577 -9.33 1.80 -6.99
CA ALA A 577 -8.57 1.06 -5.98
C ALA A 577 -9.04 -0.40 -5.90
N ALA A 578 -10.35 -0.64 -5.86
CA ALA A 578 -10.93 -1.99 -5.96
C ALA A 578 -10.49 -2.72 -7.24
N ARG A 579 -10.55 -2.03 -8.40
CA ARG A 579 -10.13 -2.58 -9.71
C ARG A 579 -8.64 -2.94 -9.75
N SER A 580 -7.78 -2.14 -9.10
CA SER A 580 -6.35 -2.47 -8.96
C SER A 580 -6.10 -3.71 -8.11
N LEU A 581 -6.99 -4.03 -7.17
CA LEU A 581 -6.93 -5.20 -6.29
C LEU A 581 -7.77 -6.40 -6.80
N ARG A 582 -8.48 -6.26 -7.93
CA ARG A 582 -9.44 -7.24 -8.50
C ARG A 582 -10.63 -7.52 -7.59
N LEU A 583 -11.26 -6.44 -7.11
CA LEU A 583 -12.39 -6.44 -6.17
C LEU A 583 -13.56 -5.56 -6.64
N GLU A 584 -13.51 -5.01 -7.86
CA GLU A 584 -14.50 -4.05 -8.38
C GLU A 584 -15.93 -4.63 -8.51
N ASP A 585 -16.04 -5.95 -8.64
CA ASP A 585 -17.31 -6.68 -8.68
C ASP A 585 -17.93 -6.85 -7.27
N ARG A 586 -17.20 -6.47 -6.21
CA ARG A 586 -17.61 -6.68 -4.80
C ARG A 586 -17.68 -5.40 -3.96
N VAL A 587 -16.85 -4.40 -4.26
CA VAL A 587 -16.73 -3.13 -3.50
C VAL A 587 -16.34 -1.96 -4.41
N GLY A 588 -16.43 -0.74 -3.88
CA GLY A 588 -15.94 0.50 -4.51
C GLY A 588 -17.03 1.35 -5.18
N THR A 589 -18.24 0.83 -5.32
CA THR A 589 -19.46 1.57 -5.68
C THR A 589 -20.62 1.11 -4.80
N ILE A 590 -21.67 1.92 -4.70
CA ILE A 590 -22.93 1.54 -4.03
C ILE A 590 -23.89 1.01 -5.10
N GLU A 591 -23.67 -0.24 -5.54
CA GLU A 591 -24.46 -0.93 -6.55
C GLU A 591 -25.16 -2.18 -5.96
N PRO A 592 -26.38 -2.54 -6.41
CA PRO A 592 -27.04 -3.78 -6.01
C PRO A 592 -26.19 -5.02 -6.26
N GLY A 593 -26.12 -5.91 -5.27
CA GLY A 593 -25.33 -7.14 -5.29
C GLY A 593 -23.86 -7.00 -4.85
N LYS A 594 -23.37 -5.76 -4.62
CA LYS A 594 -22.06 -5.53 -3.98
C LYS A 594 -22.19 -5.51 -2.45
N LEU A 595 -21.05 -5.63 -1.76
CA LEU A 595 -21.00 -5.51 -0.30
C LEU A 595 -21.39 -4.10 0.13
N ALA A 596 -22.09 -4.01 1.25
CA ALA A 596 -22.46 -2.78 1.93
C ALA A 596 -21.25 -2.17 2.68
N ASN A 597 -20.24 -1.78 1.89
CA ASN A 597 -19.09 -0.99 2.31
C ASN A 597 -19.31 0.45 1.86
N ILE A 598 -19.59 1.34 2.81
CA ILE A 598 -20.03 2.72 2.60
C ILE A 598 -19.34 3.62 3.64
N THR A 599 -18.82 4.77 3.22
CA THR A 599 -18.29 5.79 4.14
C THR A 599 -19.34 6.89 4.30
N VAL A 600 -19.64 7.26 5.54
CA VAL A 600 -20.61 8.31 5.86
C VAL A 600 -19.89 9.60 6.19
N LEU A 601 -20.16 10.64 5.41
CA LEU A 601 -19.53 11.96 5.47
C LEU A 601 -20.52 13.04 5.93
N ALA A 602 -19.98 14.12 6.51
CA ALA A 602 -20.76 15.33 6.80
C ALA A 602 -21.17 16.08 5.51
N GLU A 603 -20.30 16.08 4.50
CA GLU A 603 -20.43 16.87 3.27
C GLU A 603 -20.02 16.06 2.04
N ASN A 604 -20.46 16.48 0.84
CA ASN A 604 -20.17 15.77 -0.40
C ASN A 604 -18.81 16.25 -0.95
N PRO A 605 -17.78 15.39 -1.07
CA PRO A 605 -16.46 15.77 -1.59
C PRO A 605 -16.45 16.19 -3.06
N LEU A 606 -17.58 16.07 -3.78
CA LEU A 606 -17.76 16.54 -5.15
C LEU A 606 -18.30 17.98 -5.25
N ASP A 607 -18.94 18.49 -4.18
CA ASP A 607 -19.73 19.74 -4.21
C ASP A 607 -19.17 20.85 -3.29
N VAL A 608 -18.27 20.51 -2.37
CA VAL A 608 -17.53 21.50 -1.54
C VAL A 608 -16.43 22.21 -2.35
N ASP A 609 -15.85 23.27 -1.77
CA ASP A 609 -14.58 23.81 -2.24
C ASP A 609 -13.51 22.68 -2.27
N PRO A 610 -12.85 22.42 -3.42
CA PRO A 610 -11.74 21.48 -3.50
C PRO A 610 -10.66 21.69 -2.42
N GLY A 611 -10.46 22.92 -1.96
CA GLY A 611 -9.52 23.29 -0.90
C GLY A 611 -9.85 22.70 0.48
N THR A 612 -11.09 22.28 0.75
CA THR A 612 -11.54 21.77 2.07
C THR A 612 -11.86 20.27 2.08
N ILE A 613 -11.69 19.54 0.96
CA ILE A 613 -12.01 18.09 0.86
C ILE A 613 -11.35 17.26 1.99
N LYS A 614 -10.12 17.59 2.39
CA LYS A 614 -9.36 16.92 3.46
C LYS A 614 -9.93 17.13 4.88
N ASP A 615 -10.82 18.10 5.04
CA ASP A 615 -11.36 18.56 6.32
C ASP A 615 -12.81 18.09 6.54
N ILE A 616 -13.42 17.43 5.54
CA ILE A 616 -14.75 16.81 5.65
C ILE A 616 -14.74 15.75 6.78
N GLY A 617 -15.61 15.93 7.77
CA GLY A 617 -15.78 14.97 8.86
C GLY A 617 -16.36 13.64 8.41
N VAL A 618 -15.68 12.54 8.72
CA VAL A 618 -16.21 11.17 8.66
C VAL A 618 -17.04 10.92 9.92
N VAL A 619 -18.24 10.38 9.76
CA VAL A 619 -19.22 10.19 10.85
C VAL A 619 -19.33 8.71 11.23
N ALA A 620 -19.28 7.82 10.24
CA ALA A 620 -19.37 6.38 10.40
C ALA A 620 -18.83 5.67 9.16
N THR A 621 -18.58 4.37 9.28
CA THR A 621 -18.63 3.45 8.14
C THR A 621 -19.85 2.54 8.27
N ILE A 622 -20.34 2.07 7.13
CA ILE A 622 -21.07 0.80 7.06
C ILE A 622 -20.07 -0.19 6.46
N HIS A 623 -19.77 -1.29 7.15
CA HIS A 623 -18.79 -2.30 6.73
C HIS A 623 -19.46 -3.67 6.73
N GLU A 624 -19.64 -4.25 5.54
CA GLU A 624 -20.43 -5.48 5.34
C GLU A 624 -21.76 -5.42 6.10
N GLY A 625 -22.48 -4.30 5.94
CA GLY A 625 -23.78 -4.02 6.55
C GLY A 625 -23.75 -3.60 8.04
N ARG A 626 -22.64 -3.81 8.76
CA ARG A 626 -22.50 -3.34 10.15
C ARG A 626 -22.31 -1.82 10.17
N VAL A 627 -23.15 -1.10 10.90
CA VAL A 627 -22.99 0.35 11.11
C VAL A 627 -22.02 0.61 12.26
N LEU A 628 -20.88 1.23 11.95
CA LEU A 628 -19.76 1.45 12.86
C LEU A 628 -19.45 2.95 12.96
N PRO A 629 -19.96 3.66 13.98
CA PRO A 629 -19.67 5.07 14.21
C PRO A 629 -18.19 5.31 14.47
N VAL A 630 -17.65 6.40 13.91
CA VAL A 630 -16.32 6.91 14.29
C VAL A 630 -16.39 7.38 15.76
N ARG A 631 -15.29 7.22 16.50
CA ARG A 631 -15.15 7.54 17.94
C ARG A 631 -13.96 8.46 18.17
#